data_AF-A0A2H9VR89-F1
#
_entry.id   AF-A0A2H9VR89-F1
#
_cell.length_a   1.000
_cell.length_b   1.000
_cell.length_c   1.000
_cell.angle_alpha   90.00
_cell.angle_beta   90.00
_cell.angle_gamma   90.00
#
_symmetry.space_group_name_H-M   'P 1'
#
loop_
_entity.id
_entity.type
_entity.pdbx_description
1 polymer ?
#
loop_
_entity_poly.entity_id
_entity_poly.type
_entity_poly.pdbx_seq_one_letter_code
_entity_poly.pdbx_strand_id
1 'polypeptide(L)'
;MLKLPALFISSIFACFVAQAQPPGAIIDVQHYKFNIDLNDSTNNIVCKADVTLKFIKNTRSFNLDLVQKNNSGKGMLISAITEGDKAVEFSQSADKLTINTTGAVGTDHTYTISYQGVPADGLIISKNKYGKRTFFGDNWPNRAHNWLVSVDDPADKAAVDFVVTAPAHYDVVANGLKLSETDLPAGRKQTHWEEKQVLPTKIMVIGVADFAIKNVGNVSGIPVYSYVFPQDSVKGFKSYNYAREILPFFIKKVGPYAYEKLANVQSKTIFGGMENAGAIFYHEESPTDRGIEALMAHEIAHQWFGDAASEKNFFNLWLSEGFATYMTHYYLENKYGIDTLKKRLVADRAKVLAFEKDRLKPVVDTSERRDFMVMLNANSYEKGSWVLHMLRRKLGEEAFWKGIREYYAEYKGGNANTMDFMKVMEKASGKDLDVFIKQWLYTAGHPDVVIKWQYLSNIHTIKLTVTQQQQQVYHFPLDISINGQMHRVDVNSREITANFSSAKQPTKIVPDPNINLLATFAVSKQ
;
A
#
# COMPACT_ATOMS: atom_id res chain seq x y z
N MET A 1 37.28 48.20 -9.15
CA MET A 1 36.91 46.85 -8.68
C MET A 1 35.60 46.44 -9.35
N LEU A 2 35.70 45.73 -10.48
CA LEU A 2 34.55 45.11 -11.13
C LEU A 2 34.13 43.87 -10.33
N LYS A 3 32.85 43.74 -9.99
CA LYS A 3 32.26 42.49 -9.48
C LYS A 3 31.52 41.81 -10.63
N LEU A 4 31.99 40.62 -11.03
CA LEU A 4 31.27 39.68 -11.90
C LEU A 4 29.99 39.17 -11.21
N PRO A 5 28.91 38.88 -11.94
CA PRO A 5 27.81 38.08 -11.42
C PRO A 5 28.12 36.59 -11.54
N ALA A 6 27.79 35.84 -10.50
CA ALA A 6 27.93 34.39 -10.43
C ALA A 6 26.96 33.70 -11.40
N LEU A 7 27.50 32.79 -12.23
CA LEU A 7 26.72 31.86 -13.02
C LEU A 7 26.01 30.87 -12.09
N PHE A 8 24.67 30.91 -12.05
CA PHE A 8 23.86 29.82 -11.53
C PHE A 8 23.89 28.67 -12.54
N ILE A 9 24.66 27.62 -12.25
CA ILE A 9 24.59 26.35 -12.98
C ILE A 9 23.33 25.63 -12.48
N SER A 10 22.23 25.80 -13.22
CA SER A 10 21.04 24.97 -13.08
C SER A 10 21.42 23.53 -13.43
N SER A 11 21.51 22.68 -12.41
CA SER A 11 21.74 21.26 -12.58
C SER A 11 20.42 20.64 -13.05
N ILE A 12 20.31 20.39 -14.35
CA ILE A 12 19.20 19.62 -14.93
C ILE A 12 19.34 18.20 -14.40
N PHE A 13 18.66 17.88 -13.30
CA PHE A 13 18.37 16.50 -12.94
C PHE A 13 17.41 15.97 -14.01
N ALA A 14 17.94 15.21 -14.96
CA ALA A 14 17.11 14.33 -15.76
C ALA A 14 16.49 13.30 -14.80
N CYS A 15 15.26 13.57 -14.35
CA CYS A 15 14.42 12.54 -13.78
C CYS A 15 14.17 11.53 -14.90
N PHE A 16 14.94 10.44 -14.90
CA PHE A 16 14.48 9.22 -15.55
C PHE A 16 13.20 8.83 -14.81
N VAL A 17 12.05 9.17 -15.38
CA VAL A 17 10.77 8.60 -14.94
C VAL A 17 10.96 7.10 -15.10
N ALA A 18 11.12 6.39 -13.98
CA ALA A 18 11.16 4.94 -13.99
C ALA A 18 9.87 4.48 -14.66
N GLN A 19 9.96 3.92 -15.87
CA GLN A 19 8.77 3.45 -16.57
C GLN A 19 8.12 2.36 -15.72
N ALA A 20 6.91 2.67 -15.24
CA ALA A 20 6.04 1.75 -14.53
C ALA A 20 5.50 0.77 -15.56
N GLN A 21 6.23 -0.31 -15.81
CA GLN A 21 5.85 -1.33 -16.79
C GLN A 21 6.19 -2.74 -16.32
N PRO A 22 5.31 -3.74 -16.58
CA PRO A 22 5.61 -5.13 -16.30
C PRO A 22 6.85 -5.61 -17.06
N PRO A 23 7.70 -6.47 -16.47
CA PRO A 23 8.84 -7.04 -17.18
C PRO A 23 8.43 -7.72 -18.49
N GLY A 24 9.03 -7.27 -19.60
CA GLY A 24 8.78 -7.86 -20.91
C GLY A 24 7.56 -7.31 -21.66
N ALA A 25 6.89 -6.29 -21.13
CA ALA A 25 5.73 -5.65 -21.74
C ALA A 25 5.94 -5.30 -23.23
N ILE A 26 4.84 -5.30 -23.97
CA ILE A 26 4.75 -5.00 -25.41
C ILE A 26 4.03 -3.67 -25.64
N ILE A 27 3.14 -3.32 -24.71
CA ILE A 27 2.38 -2.09 -24.65
C ILE A 27 2.63 -1.43 -23.29
N ASP A 28 2.36 -0.13 -23.22
CA ASP A 28 2.35 0.70 -22.00
C ASP A 28 1.03 1.48 -22.02
N VAL A 29 0.09 1.16 -21.12
CA VAL A 29 -1.22 1.81 -21.11
C VAL A 29 -1.10 3.20 -20.50
N GLN A 30 -1.48 4.21 -21.26
CA GLN A 30 -1.40 5.61 -20.85
C GLN A 30 -2.67 6.06 -20.12
N HIS A 31 -3.83 5.60 -20.60
CA HIS A 31 -5.12 6.05 -20.09
C HIS A 31 -6.22 5.01 -20.31
N TYR A 32 -7.09 4.87 -19.32
CA TYR A 32 -8.36 4.15 -19.42
C TYR A 32 -9.54 5.11 -19.29
N LYS A 33 -10.53 4.99 -20.16
CA LYS A 33 -11.86 5.57 -19.95
C LYS A 33 -12.91 4.48 -19.88
N PHE A 34 -13.50 4.26 -18.71
CA PHE A 34 -14.55 3.26 -18.52
C PHE A 34 -15.93 3.92 -18.48
N ASN A 35 -16.74 3.67 -19.50
CA ASN A 35 -18.16 3.98 -19.48
C ASN A 35 -18.91 2.74 -18.97
N ILE A 36 -19.61 2.86 -17.84
CA ILE A 36 -20.23 1.74 -17.13
C ILE A 36 -21.71 2.03 -16.91
N ASP A 37 -22.58 1.13 -17.34
CA ASP A 37 -24.02 1.16 -17.09
C ASP A 37 -24.40 0.12 -16.02
N LEU A 38 -24.98 0.61 -14.93
CA LEU A 38 -25.45 -0.17 -13.78
C LEU A 38 -26.98 -0.18 -13.70
N ASN A 39 -27.59 -1.20 -13.09
CA ASN A 39 -29.04 -1.31 -12.94
C ASN A 39 -29.47 -2.02 -11.64
N ASP A 40 -30.74 -1.88 -11.27
CA ASP A 40 -31.29 -2.51 -10.06
C ASP A 40 -31.79 -3.94 -10.26
N SER A 41 -32.14 -4.30 -11.50
CA SER A 41 -32.86 -5.54 -11.79
C SER A 41 -31.94 -6.76 -11.85
N THR A 42 -30.69 -6.59 -12.27
CA THR A 42 -29.74 -7.68 -12.53
C THR A 42 -28.33 -7.28 -12.11
N ASN A 43 -27.45 -8.28 -11.94
CA ASN A 43 -26.01 -8.05 -11.74
C ASN A 43 -25.25 -7.86 -13.06
N ASN A 44 -25.94 -7.81 -14.20
CA ASN A 44 -25.29 -7.59 -15.49
C ASN A 44 -24.94 -6.10 -15.63
N ILE A 45 -23.69 -5.80 -15.99
CA ILE A 45 -23.23 -4.45 -16.32
C ILE A 45 -22.90 -4.37 -17.81
N VAL A 46 -23.06 -3.18 -18.39
CA VAL A 46 -22.65 -2.90 -19.77
C VAL A 46 -21.52 -1.90 -19.73
N CYS A 47 -20.43 -2.21 -20.42
CA CYS A 47 -19.21 -1.43 -20.40
C CYS A 47 -18.75 -1.06 -21.80
N LYS A 48 -18.18 0.13 -21.91
CA LYS A 48 -17.39 0.58 -23.06
C LYS A 48 -16.10 1.20 -22.53
N ALA A 49 -14.96 0.57 -22.82
CA ALA A 49 -13.65 1.05 -22.42
C ALA A 49 -12.93 1.68 -23.62
N ASP A 50 -12.40 2.88 -23.47
CA ASP A 50 -11.37 3.39 -24.37
C ASP A 50 -10.01 3.17 -23.70
N VAL A 51 -9.14 2.38 -24.33
CA VAL A 51 -7.81 2.03 -23.84
C VAL A 51 -6.78 2.72 -24.72
N THR A 52 -6.15 3.76 -24.20
CA THR A 52 -5.08 4.48 -24.89
C THR A 52 -3.74 3.93 -24.44
N LEU A 53 -2.94 3.43 -25.38
CA LEU A 53 -1.69 2.75 -25.11
C LEU A 53 -0.59 3.16 -26.09
N LYS A 54 0.65 2.93 -25.68
CA LYS A 54 1.84 3.07 -26.50
C LYS A 54 2.47 1.71 -26.76
N PHE A 55 2.80 1.41 -28.01
CA PHE A 55 3.58 0.20 -28.31
C PHE A 55 5.06 0.42 -27.93
N ILE A 56 5.60 -0.45 -27.09
CA ILE A 56 7.03 -0.43 -26.71
C ILE A 56 7.86 -1.47 -27.48
N LYS A 57 7.20 -2.32 -28.27
CA LYS A 57 7.83 -3.22 -29.25
C LYS A 57 6.97 -3.29 -30.51
N ASN A 58 7.61 -3.53 -31.66
CA ASN A 58 6.89 -3.89 -32.88
C ASN A 58 6.15 -5.21 -32.66
N THR A 59 4.85 -5.25 -32.95
CA THR A 59 4.03 -6.45 -32.77
C THR A 59 2.91 -6.56 -33.81
N ARG A 60 2.30 -7.74 -33.90
CA ARG A 60 1.08 -8.01 -34.69
C ARG A 60 -0.14 -8.34 -33.82
N SER A 61 0.06 -8.41 -32.51
CA SER A 61 -1.00 -8.56 -31.52
C SER A 61 -0.50 -8.16 -30.13
N PHE A 62 -1.44 -7.88 -29.23
CA PHE A 62 -1.16 -7.73 -27.82
C PHE A 62 -2.34 -8.27 -27.00
N ASN A 63 -2.13 -8.42 -25.69
CA ASN A 63 -3.14 -8.95 -24.80
C ASN A 63 -3.56 -7.92 -23.75
N LEU A 64 -4.84 -7.94 -23.42
CA LEU A 64 -5.41 -7.37 -22.20
C LEU A 64 -6.01 -8.51 -21.38
N ASP A 65 -6.24 -8.27 -20.10
CA ASP A 65 -6.87 -9.17 -19.15
C ASP A 65 -8.36 -8.88 -19.07
N LEU A 66 -9.17 -9.94 -19.25
CA LEU A 66 -10.60 -9.90 -19.02
C LEU A 66 -11.16 -11.32 -18.89
N VAL A 67 -11.75 -11.64 -17.73
CA VAL A 67 -12.39 -12.94 -17.50
C VAL A 67 -13.59 -13.09 -18.43
N GLN A 68 -13.56 -14.13 -19.28
CA GLN A 68 -14.67 -14.50 -20.14
C GLN A 68 -15.82 -15.09 -19.33
N LYS A 69 -17.05 -14.92 -19.84
CA LYS A 69 -18.23 -15.57 -19.29
C LYS A 69 -18.04 -17.09 -19.18
N ASN A 70 -18.08 -17.60 -17.96
CA ASN A 70 -17.88 -19.01 -17.62
C ASN A 70 -19.22 -19.76 -17.41
N ASN A 71 -19.13 -21.05 -17.10
CA ASN A 71 -20.29 -21.93 -16.91
C ASN A 71 -21.20 -21.54 -15.74
N SER A 72 -20.73 -20.72 -14.78
CA SER A 72 -21.57 -20.17 -13.71
C SER A 72 -22.37 -18.93 -14.14
N GLY A 73 -22.22 -18.50 -15.40
CA GLY A 73 -22.88 -17.33 -15.96
C GLY A 73 -22.21 -16.00 -15.61
N LYS A 74 -21.07 -16.03 -14.90
CA LYS A 74 -20.25 -14.86 -14.55
C LYS A 74 -19.06 -14.69 -15.49
N GLY A 75 -18.54 -13.47 -15.58
CA GLY A 75 -17.52 -13.03 -16.53
C GLY A 75 -18.11 -12.11 -17.59
N MET A 76 -17.23 -11.53 -18.39
CA MET A 76 -17.52 -10.47 -19.35
C MET A 76 -17.36 -10.98 -20.78
N LEU A 77 -18.25 -10.56 -21.68
CA LEU A 77 -18.21 -10.93 -23.11
C LEU A 77 -17.94 -9.68 -23.95
N ILE A 78 -16.87 -9.72 -24.74
CA ILE A 78 -16.58 -8.67 -25.73
C ILE A 78 -17.55 -8.80 -26.91
N SER A 79 -18.17 -7.68 -27.31
CA SER A 79 -19.04 -7.60 -28.49
C SER A 79 -18.37 -6.92 -29.69
N ALA A 80 -17.49 -5.95 -29.46
CA ALA A 80 -16.81 -5.23 -30.52
C ALA A 80 -15.51 -4.57 -30.02
N ILE A 81 -14.52 -4.45 -30.91
CA ILE A 81 -13.34 -3.61 -30.73
C ILE A 81 -13.18 -2.75 -31.98
N THR A 82 -12.94 -1.45 -31.78
CA THR A 82 -12.61 -0.53 -32.85
C THR A 82 -11.38 0.30 -32.53
N GLU A 83 -10.70 0.77 -33.58
CA GLU A 83 -9.68 1.80 -33.53
C GLU A 83 -10.15 2.94 -34.44
N GLY A 84 -10.62 4.03 -33.84
CA GLY A 84 -11.48 4.99 -34.53
C GLY A 84 -12.74 4.29 -35.07
N ASP A 85 -13.02 4.46 -36.36
CA ASP A 85 -14.16 3.83 -37.04
C ASP A 85 -13.86 2.43 -37.59
N LYS A 86 -12.63 1.93 -37.47
CA LYS A 86 -12.22 0.63 -38.03
C LYS A 86 -12.44 -0.47 -37.02
N ALA A 87 -13.14 -1.54 -37.43
CA ALA A 87 -13.22 -2.76 -36.65
C ALA A 87 -11.84 -3.43 -36.54
N VAL A 88 -11.51 -3.93 -35.36
CA VAL A 88 -10.27 -4.66 -35.08
C VAL A 88 -10.62 -6.10 -34.73
N GLU A 89 -9.93 -7.05 -35.36
CA GLU A 89 -10.11 -8.47 -35.07
C GLU A 89 -9.57 -8.80 -33.67
N PHE A 90 -10.28 -9.68 -32.96
CA PHE A 90 -9.89 -10.09 -31.61
C PHE A 90 -10.29 -11.54 -31.34
N SER A 91 -9.67 -12.12 -30.31
CA SER A 91 -10.11 -13.39 -29.73
C SER A 91 -10.11 -13.27 -28.21
N GLN A 92 -11.10 -13.88 -27.56
CA GLN A 92 -11.23 -13.90 -26.11
C GLN A 92 -11.10 -15.34 -25.61
N SER A 93 -10.11 -15.58 -24.75
CA SER A 93 -9.94 -16.83 -24.01
C SER A 93 -10.52 -16.70 -22.59
N ALA A 94 -10.26 -17.68 -21.71
CA ALA A 94 -10.84 -17.71 -20.37
C ALA A 94 -10.55 -16.45 -19.53
N ASP A 95 -9.35 -15.88 -19.64
CA ASP A 95 -8.86 -14.75 -18.84
C ASP A 95 -8.11 -13.69 -19.66
N LYS A 96 -7.97 -13.86 -20.98
CA LYS A 96 -7.26 -12.93 -21.87
C LYS A 96 -8.12 -12.49 -23.05
N LEU A 97 -7.90 -11.25 -23.47
CA LEU A 97 -8.35 -10.67 -24.72
C LEU A 97 -7.14 -10.41 -25.61
N THR A 98 -7.03 -11.10 -26.73
CA THR A 98 -6.00 -10.86 -27.75
C THR A 98 -6.55 -9.95 -28.84
N ILE A 99 -5.92 -8.80 -29.05
CA ILE A 99 -6.27 -7.83 -30.08
C ILE A 99 -5.27 -7.97 -31.24
N ASN A 100 -5.77 -8.28 -32.44
CA ASN A 100 -4.96 -8.54 -33.63
C ASN A 100 -4.78 -7.25 -34.44
N THR A 101 -3.64 -6.59 -34.22
CA THR A 101 -3.31 -5.32 -34.88
C THR A 101 -1.80 -5.13 -35.00
N THR A 102 -1.37 -4.42 -36.04
CA THR A 102 0.05 -4.09 -36.21
C THR A 102 0.37 -2.81 -35.47
N GLY A 103 1.19 -2.92 -34.43
CA GLY A 103 1.70 -1.79 -33.65
C GLY A 103 3.18 -1.57 -33.93
N ALA A 104 3.57 -0.34 -34.25
CA ALA A 104 4.97 0.04 -34.40
C ALA A 104 5.50 0.61 -33.07
N VAL A 105 6.75 0.33 -32.73
CA VAL A 105 7.36 0.85 -31.51
C VAL A 105 7.29 2.39 -31.49
N GLY A 106 6.84 2.94 -30.37
CA GLY A 106 6.73 4.37 -30.14
C GLY A 106 5.42 5.00 -30.60
N THR A 107 4.50 4.26 -31.24
CA THR A 107 3.20 4.80 -31.67
C THR A 107 2.13 4.67 -30.59
N ASP A 108 1.28 5.69 -30.51
CA ASP A 108 0.13 5.74 -29.60
C ASP A 108 -1.15 5.33 -30.35
N HIS A 109 -1.98 4.54 -29.68
CA HIS A 109 -3.22 3.97 -30.23
C HIS A 109 -4.31 4.00 -29.18
N THR A 110 -5.57 4.16 -29.61
CA THR A 110 -6.74 4.05 -28.73
C THR A 110 -7.69 2.99 -29.28
N TYR A 111 -7.94 1.98 -28.46
CA TYR A 111 -8.91 0.92 -28.76
C TYR A 111 -10.17 1.12 -27.94
N THR A 112 -11.31 1.20 -28.62
CA THR A 112 -12.62 1.23 -28.01
C THR A 112 -13.18 -0.18 -27.95
N ILE A 113 -13.42 -0.69 -26.74
CA ILE A 113 -13.80 -2.07 -26.45
C ILE A 113 -15.19 -2.07 -25.81
N SER A 114 -16.17 -2.68 -26.47
CA SER A 114 -17.53 -2.85 -25.96
C SER A 114 -17.73 -4.25 -25.40
N TYR A 115 -18.25 -4.34 -24.18
CA TYR A 115 -18.42 -5.62 -23.48
C TYR A 115 -19.49 -5.55 -22.40
N GLN A 116 -20.01 -6.71 -22.00
CA GLN A 116 -21.02 -6.79 -20.95
C GLN A 116 -20.99 -8.14 -20.25
N GLY A 117 -21.55 -8.21 -19.05
CA GLY A 117 -21.64 -9.45 -18.31
C GLY A 117 -21.93 -9.23 -16.83
N VAL A 118 -21.93 -10.33 -16.08
CA VAL A 118 -21.98 -10.29 -14.62
C VAL A 118 -20.55 -10.42 -14.12
N PRO A 119 -19.96 -9.41 -13.45
CA PRO A 119 -18.61 -9.50 -12.89
C PRO A 119 -18.34 -10.84 -12.19
N ALA A 120 -17.23 -11.48 -12.51
CA ALA A 120 -16.83 -12.73 -11.86
C ALA A 120 -16.45 -12.50 -10.39
N ASP A 121 -15.74 -11.40 -10.17
CA ASP A 121 -15.26 -10.87 -8.91
C ASP A 121 -14.89 -9.37 -9.11
N GLY A 122 -14.20 -8.74 -8.17
CA GLY A 122 -13.63 -7.39 -8.30
C GLY A 122 -14.65 -6.25 -8.16
N LEU A 123 -15.86 -6.40 -8.71
CA LEU A 123 -16.99 -5.51 -8.43
C LEU A 123 -18.00 -6.22 -7.52
N ILE A 124 -18.07 -5.79 -6.27
CA ILE A 124 -18.98 -6.34 -5.27
C ILE A 124 -20.37 -5.77 -5.49
N ILE A 125 -21.21 -6.54 -6.18
CA ILE A 125 -22.63 -6.23 -6.38
C ILE A 125 -23.45 -6.98 -5.33
N SER A 126 -23.89 -6.27 -4.30
CA SER A 126 -24.58 -6.88 -3.15
C SER A 126 -25.59 -5.94 -2.51
N LYS A 127 -26.19 -6.36 -1.39
CA LYS A 127 -26.96 -5.47 -0.51
C LYS A 127 -26.09 -5.06 0.68
N ASN A 128 -26.22 -3.81 1.11
CA ASN A 128 -25.67 -3.36 2.38
C ASN A 128 -26.47 -3.91 3.57
N LYS A 129 -25.99 -3.66 4.79
CA LYS A 129 -26.61 -4.08 6.06
C LYS A 129 -28.03 -3.55 6.28
N TYR A 130 -28.44 -2.57 5.49
CA TYR A 130 -29.80 -2.01 5.48
C TYR A 130 -30.66 -2.56 4.33
N GLY A 131 -30.19 -3.60 3.64
CA GLY A 131 -30.92 -4.28 2.55
C GLY A 131 -30.95 -3.50 1.23
N LYS A 132 -30.17 -2.42 1.09
CA LYS A 132 -30.10 -1.58 -0.12
C LYS A 132 -29.02 -2.09 -1.05
N ARG A 133 -29.30 -2.16 -2.35
CA ARG A 133 -28.35 -2.60 -3.38
C ARG A 133 -27.18 -1.61 -3.49
N THR A 134 -25.98 -2.11 -3.75
CA THR A 134 -24.74 -1.33 -3.85
C THR A 134 -23.75 -1.98 -4.82
N PHE A 135 -22.78 -1.20 -5.31
CA PHE A 135 -21.68 -1.64 -6.16
C PHE A 135 -20.38 -1.04 -5.61
N PHE A 136 -19.39 -1.87 -5.31
CA PHE A 136 -18.08 -1.41 -4.83
C PHE A 136 -16.95 -2.14 -5.53
N GLY A 137 -16.06 -1.40 -6.19
CA GLY A 137 -14.79 -1.92 -6.69
C GLY A 137 -13.90 -2.36 -5.53
N ASP A 138 -13.29 -3.52 -5.68
CA ASP A 138 -12.45 -4.20 -4.70
C ASP A 138 -11.45 -5.06 -5.50
N ASN A 139 -10.46 -4.38 -6.09
CA ASN A 139 -9.63 -4.94 -7.15
C ASN A 139 -8.32 -5.55 -6.63
N TRP A 140 -7.95 -5.37 -5.37
CA TRP A 140 -6.73 -5.97 -4.83
C TRP A 140 -6.86 -7.50 -4.71
N PRO A 141 -5.85 -8.30 -5.10
CA PRO A 141 -4.55 -7.88 -5.63
C PRO A 141 -4.60 -7.60 -7.14
N ASN A 142 -5.31 -8.44 -7.89
CA ASN A 142 -5.42 -8.41 -9.34
C ASN A 142 -6.81 -8.91 -9.74
N ARG A 143 -7.86 -8.23 -9.27
CA ARG A 143 -9.25 -8.60 -9.50
C ARG A 143 -9.95 -7.64 -10.47
N ALA A 144 -9.28 -6.61 -10.96
CA ALA A 144 -9.84 -5.65 -11.92
C ALA A 144 -10.28 -6.36 -13.21
N HIS A 145 -9.49 -7.31 -13.71
CA HIS A 145 -9.78 -8.07 -14.93
C HIS A 145 -11.07 -8.91 -14.88
N ASN A 146 -11.72 -9.02 -13.71
CA ASN A 146 -13.01 -9.69 -13.60
C ASN A 146 -14.20 -8.84 -14.11
N TRP A 147 -13.97 -7.53 -14.32
CA TRP A 147 -15.02 -6.59 -14.74
C TRP A 147 -14.53 -5.38 -15.55
N LEU A 148 -13.25 -5.07 -15.52
CA LEU A 148 -12.58 -4.06 -16.36
C LEU A 148 -11.62 -4.75 -17.32
N VAL A 149 -11.61 -4.33 -18.59
CA VAL A 149 -10.58 -4.75 -19.54
C VAL A 149 -9.31 -3.93 -19.33
N SER A 150 -8.20 -4.57 -18.97
CA SER A 150 -6.99 -3.86 -18.53
C SER A 150 -5.73 -4.71 -18.61
N VAL A 151 -4.56 -4.12 -18.37
CA VAL A 151 -3.37 -4.87 -17.91
C VAL A 151 -3.45 -4.93 -16.38
N ASP A 152 -3.81 -6.09 -15.82
CA ASP A 152 -4.05 -6.26 -14.38
C ASP A 152 -2.76 -6.69 -13.65
N ASP A 153 -1.74 -5.84 -13.72
CA ASP A 153 -0.45 -6.00 -13.07
C ASP A 153 -0.10 -4.69 -12.33
N PRO A 154 0.35 -4.73 -11.06
CA PRO A 154 0.66 -3.53 -10.28
C PRO A 154 1.79 -2.67 -10.87
N ALA A 155 2.60 -3.22 -11.77
CA ALA A 155 3.63 -2.48 -12.46
C ALA A 155 3.10 -1.62 -13.61
N ASP A 156 1.96 -1.94 -14.23
CA ASP A 156 1.34 -1.08 -15.26
C ASP A 156 0.50 0.01 -14.58
N LYS A 157 0.81 1.28 -14.86
CA LYS A 157 0.08 2.42 -14.28
C LYS A 157 -0.44 3.33 -15.37
N ALA A 158 -1.72 3.71 -15.28
CA ALA A 158 -2.39 4.58 -16.24
C ALA A 158 -3.28 5.60 -15.52
N ALA A 159 -3.52 6.75 -16.14
CA ALA A 159 -4.59 7.66 -15.70
C ALA A 159 -5.96 7.03 -16.00
N VAL A 160 -7.02 7.44 -15.29
CA VAL A 160 -8.34 6.81 -15.43
C VAL A 160 -9.50 7.79 -15.36
N ASP A 161 -10.46 7.58 -16.25
CA ASP A 161 -11.77 8.20 -16.24
C ASP A 161 -12.85 7.16 -15.99
N PHE A 162 -13.80 7.49 -15.11
CA PHE A 162 -15.02 6.73 -14.91
C PHE A 162 -16.24 7.55 -15.30
N VAL A 163 -16.96 7.08 -16.32
CA VAL A 163 -18.27 7.61 -16.72
C VAL A 163 -19.33 6.59 -16.32
N VAL A 164 -19.96 6.82 -15.18
CA VAL A 164 -20.91 5.87 -14.59
C VAL A 164 -22.33 6.35 -14.85
N THR A 165 -23.15 5.50 -15.45
CA THR A 165 -24.60 5.71 -15.60
C THR A 165 -25.35 4.72 -14.70
N ALA A 166 -26.17 5.24 -13.80
CA ALA A 166 -26.89 4.45 -12.80
C ALA A 166 -28.31 5.01 -12.56
N PRO A 167 -29.22 4.27 -11.89
CA PRO A 167 -30.48 4.85 -11.40
C PRO A 167 -30.24 6.10 -10.54
N ALA A 168 -31.09 7.13 -10.69
CA ALA A 168 -30.84 8.47 -10.15
C ALA A 168 -30.78 8.54 -8.61
N HIS A 169 -31.31 7.54 -7.90
CA HIS A 169 -31.25 7.44 -6.45
C HIS A 169 -29.88 7.01 -5.91
N TYR A 170 -28.94 6.60 -6.78
CA TYR A 170 -27.57 6.32 -6.37
C TYR A 170 -26.72 7.57 -6.40
N ASP A 171 -25.78 7.64 -5.47
CA ASP A 171 -24.60 8.47 -5.56
C ASP A 171 -23.42 7.64 -6.05
N VAL A 172 -22.52 8.29 -6.79
CA VAL A 172 -21.28 7.67 -7.27
C VAL A 172 -20.10 8.36 -6.59
N VAL A 173 -19.08 7.59 -6.24
CA VAL A 173 -17.73 8.06 -5.91
C VAL A 173 -16.74 7.22 -6.71
N ALA A 174 -15.70 7.84 -7.26
CA ALA A 174 -14.61 7.14 -7.92
C ALA A 174 -13.26 7.76 -7.54
N ASN A 175 -12.16 7.25 -8.11
CA ASN A 175 -10.88 7.95 -8.09
C ASN A 175 -11.02 9.35 -8.75
N GLY A 176 -10.16 10.29 -8.37
CA GLY A 176 -10.12 11.61 -9.01
C GLY A 176 -11.32 12.53 -8.74
N LEU A 177 -11.43 13.66 -9.42
CA LEU A 177 -12.52 14.63 -9.19
C LEU A 177 -13.77 14.31 -10.01
N LYS A 178 -14.95 14.62 -9.47
CA LYS A 178 -16.20 14.62 -10.24
C LYS A 178 -16.23 15.85 -11.14
N LEU A 179 -16.12 15.65 -12.45
CA LEU A 179 -16.15 16.71 -13.45
C LEU A 179 -17.58 17.11 -13.82
N SER A 180 -18.49 16.14 -13.91
CA SER A 180 -19.89 16.40 -14.23
C SER A 180 -20.84 15.40 -13.60
N GLU A 181 -22.09 15.84 -13.45
CA GLU A 181 -23.23 15.04 -13.06
C GLU A 181 -24.44 15.54 -13.86
N THR A 182 -25.11 14.63 -14.56
CA THR A 182 -26.19 14.94 -15.48
C THR A 182 -27.35 13.97 -15.26
N ASP A 183 -28.53 14.52 -14.99
CA ASP A 183 -29.78 13.75 -15.00
C ASP A 183 -30.12 13.34 -16.44
N LEU A 184 -30.47 12.07 -16.60
CA LEU A 184 -30.85 11.47 -17.88
C LEU A 184 -32.32 11.02 -17.84
N PRO A 185 -32.97 10.84 -19.02
CA PRO A 185 -34.33 10.31 -19.08
C PRO A 185 -34.49 8.96 -18.36
N ALA A 186 -35.73 8.63 -18.02
CA ALA A 186 -36.10 7.38 -17.34
C ALA A 186 -35.48 7.20 -15.94
N GLY A 187 -35.26 8.31 -15.21
CA GLY A 187 -34.78 8.25 -13.81
C GLY A 187 -33.35 7.75 -13.69
N ARG A 188 -32.50 8.12 -14.65
CA ARG A 188 -31.09 7.75 -14.74
C ARG A 188 -30.23 8.97 -14.43
N LYS A 189 -29.01 8.74 -13.97
CA LYS A 189 -28.01 9.78 -13.72
C LYS A 189 -26.67 9.31 -14.23
N GLN A 190 -25.93 10.20 -14.89
CA GLN A 190 -24.57 9.96 -15.34
C GLN A 190 -23.60 10.87 -14.58
N THR A 191 -22.50 10.31 -14.09
CA THR A 191 -21.40 11.07 -13.49
C THR A 191 -20.10 10.78 -14.24
N HIS A 192 -19.27 11.80 -14.40
CA HIS A 192 -17.93 11.67 -14.98
C HIS A 192 -16.88 12.05 -13.93
N TRP A 193 -15.95 11.14 -13.68
CA TRP A 193 -14.82 11.29 -12.78
C TRP A 193 -13.50 11.16 -13.56
N GLU A 194 -12.50 11.95 -13.19
CA GLU A 194 -11.17 11.94 -13.83
C GLU A 194 -10.08 11.92 -12.75
N GLU A 195 -9.19 10.93 -12.81
CA GLU A 195 -7.93 10.87 -12.07
C GLU A 195 -6.76 10.99 -13.03
N LYS A 196 -6.00 12.07 -12.87
CA LYS A 196 -4.86 12.40 -13.74
C LYS A 196 -3.57 11.72 -13.29
N GLN A 197 -3.47 11.35 -12.01
CA GLN A 197 -2.34 10.56 -11.55
C GLN A 197 -2.43 9.15 -12.11
N VAL A 198 -1.28 8.59 -12.51
CA VAL A 198 -1.24 7.21 -12.97
C VAL A 198 -1.43 6.26 -11.79
N LEU A 199 -2.38 5.33 -11.92
CA LEU A 199 -2.72 4.34 -10.91
C LEU A 199 -2.46 2.93 -11.46
N PRO A 200 -2.08 1.97 -10.62
CA PRO A 200 -2.25 0.57 -10.95
C PRO A 200 -3.74 0.19 -10.84
N THR A 201 -4.18 -0.76 -11.66
CA THR A 201 -5.58 -1.21 -11.76
C THR A 201 -6.15 -1.76 -10.45
N LYS A 202 -5.29 -2.29 -9.55
CA LYS A 202 -5.67 -2.78 -8.21
C LYS A 202 -6.38 -1.74 -7.32
N ILE A 203 -6.23 -0.43 -7.61
CA ILE A 203 -6.84 0.68 -6.85
C ILE A 203 -7.71 1.60 -7.72
N MET A 204 -8.05 1.18 -8.94
CA MET A 204 -9.03 1.86 -9.81
C MET A 204 -10.45 1.38 -9.48
N VAL A 205 -11.28 2.22 -8.88
CA VAL A 205 -12.57 1.80 -8.33
C VAL A 205 -13.70 2.81 -8.57
N ILE A 206 -14.92 2.27 -8.53
CA ILE A 206 -16.15 3.02 -8.30
C ILE A 206 -16.82 2.51 -7.02
N GLY A 207 -17.52 3.39 -6.33
CA GLY A 207 -18.43 3.09 -5.23
C GLY A 207 -19.78 3.71 -5.55
N VAL A 208 -20.84 2.89 -5.56
CA VAL A 208 -22.18 3.29 -5.96
C VAL A 208 -23.19 2.76 -4.95
N ALA A 209 -23.81 3.67 -4.21
CA ALA A 209 -24.81 3.39 -3.19
C ALA A 209 -25.69 4.63 -2.96
N ASP A 210 -26.81 4.46 -2.26
CA ASP A 210 -27.49 5.59 -1.62
C ASP A 210 -26.62 6.07 -0.45
N PHE A 211 -26.04 7.27 -0.55
CA PHE A 211 -25.10 7.81 0.43
C PHE A 211 -25.64 9.08 1.10
N ALA A 212 -25.37 9.23 2.39
CA ALA A 212 -25.24 10.54 2.99
C ALA A 212 -23.79 11.02 2.80
N ILE A 213 -23.63 12.18 2.16
CA ILE A 213 -22.33 12.73 1.79
C ILE A 213 -22.07 14.02 2.59
N LYS A 214 -20.87 14.14 3.15
CA LYS A 214 -20.42 15.36 3.82
C LYS A 214 -19.02 15.72 3.40
N ASN A 215 -18.83 16.96 2.93
CA ASN A 215 -17.51 17.58 2.89
C ASN A 215 -17.11 17.91 4.33
N VAL A 216 -16.10 17.21 4.86
CA VAL A 216 -15.64 17.40 6.24
C VAL A 216 -14.61 18.53 6.37
N GLY A 217 -14.13 19.05 5.24
CA GLY A 217 -13.29 20.25 5.18
C GLY A 217 -12.32 20.21 4.00
N ASN A 218 -11.60 21.32 3.84
CA ASN A 218 -10.45 21.39 2.95
C ASN A 218 -9.16 21.37 3.81
N VAL A 219 -8.29 20.40 3.56
CA VAL A 219 -7.03 20.20 4.27
C VAL A 219 -5.88 20.44 3.30
N SER A 220 -5.10 21.50 3.50
CA SER A 220 -3.96 21.84 2.65
C SER A 220 -4.31 21.96 1.14
N GLY A 221 -5.50 22.47 0.83
CA GLY A 221 -6.01 22.57 -0.56
C GLY A 221 -6.82 21.37 -1.02
N ILE A 222 -6.81 20.26 -0.28
CA ILE A 222 -7.43 18.99 -0.66
C ILE A 222 -8.83 18.89 -0.03
N PRO A 223 -9.92 18.81 -0.81
CA PRO A 223 -11.25 18.56 -0.27
C PRO A 223 -11.34 17.13 0.28
N VAL A 224 -11.83 17.01 1.51
CA VAL A 224 -12.00 15.74 2.22
C VAL A 224 -13.48 15.45 2.39
N TYR A 225 -13.91 14.26 1.99
CA TYR A 225 -15.30 13.82 2.01
C TYR A 225 -15.50 12.58 2.89
N SER A 226 -16.70 12.46 3.42
CA SER A 226 -17.23 11.25 4.04
C SER A 226 -18.47 10.81 3.28
N TYR A 227 -18.46 9.58 2.80
CA TYR A 227 -19.59 8.90 2.16
C TYR A 227 -20.00 7.75 3.07
N VAL A 228 -21.21 7.80 3.61
CA VAL A 228 -21.70 6.80 4.55
C VAL A 228 -23.13 6.45 4.22
N PHE A 229 -23.60 5.26 4.59
CA PHE A 229 -25.01 4.94 4.40
C PHE A 229 -25.88 5.91 5.21
N PRO A 230 -27.04 6.38 4.69
CA PRO A 230 -27.85 7.40 5.35
C PRO A 230 -28.18 7.10 6.82
N GLN A 231 -28.43 5.83 7.13
CA GLN A 231 -28.74 5.34 8.47
C GLN A 231 -27.55 5.46 9.45
N ASP A 232 -26.32 5.50 8.95
CA ASP A 232 -25.10 5.65 9.76
C ASP A 232 -24.58 7.10 9.81
N SER A 233 -25.21 8.03 9.09
CA SER A 233 -24.73 9.41 8.88
C SER A 233 -24.18 10.10 10.14
N VAL A 234 -24.92 10.08 11.25
CA VAL A 234 -24.50 10.71 12.51
C VAL A 234 -23.20 10.12 13.05
N LYS A 235 -23.07 8.79 13.06
CA LYS A 235 -21.90 8.09 13.61
C LYS A 235 -20.73 8.17 12.62
N GLY A 236 -21.00 7.92 11.35
CA GLY A 236 -20.01 7.91 10.28
C GLY A 236 -19.35 9.27 10.06
N PHE A 237 -20.12 10.36 10.02
CA PHE A 237 -19.53 11.70 9.91
C PHE A 237 -18.69 12.10 11.13
N LYS A 238 -18.99 11.53 12.31
CA LYS A 238 -18.18 11.74 13.51
C LYS A 238 -16.89 10.93 13.44
N SER A 239 -16.97 9.64 13.15
CA SER A 239 -15.80 8.75 13.13
C SER A 239 -14.85 9.10 11.98
N TYR A 240 -15.35 9.42 10.79
CA TYR A 240 -14.49 9.74 9.64
C TYR A 240 -13.83 11.13 9.74
N ASN A 241 -14.16 11.93 10.75
CA ASN A 241 -13.54 13.23 10.96
C ASN A 241 -12.05 13.13 11.32
N TYR A 242 -11.54 11.96 11.74
CA TYR A 242 -10.11 11.73 11.99
C TYR A 242 -9.24 12.00 10.75
N ALA A 243 -9.78 11.87 9.53
CA ALA A 243 -9.06 12.19 8.29
C ALA A 243 -8.51 13.62 8.29
N ARG A 244 -9.18 14.57 8.97
CA ARG A 244 -8.74 15.98 9.07
C ARG A 244 -7.49 16.18 9.90
N GLU A 245 -7.14 15.22 10.75
CA GLU A 245 -5.93 15.24 11.58
C GLU A 245 -4.82 14.38 10.96
N ILE A 246 -5.19 13.23 10.40
CA ILE A 246 -4.27 12.26 9.80
C ILE A 246 -3.66 12.80 8.50
N LEU A 247 -4.49 13.32 7.59
CA LEU A 247 -4.04 13.81 6.28
C LEU A 247 -2.96 14.91 6.40
N PRO A 248 -3.15 16.00 7.17
CA PRO A 248 -2.11 17.03 7.27
C PRO A 248 -0.86 16.54 8.03
N PHE A 249 -1.00 15.55 8.93
CA PHE A 249 0.15 14.94 9.58
C PHE A 249 1.07 14.25 8.57
N PHE A 250 0.53 13.41 7.69
CA PHE A 250 1.34 12.74 6.67
C PHE A 250 1.85 13.69 5.59
N ILE A 251 1.07 14.71 5.20
CA ILE A 251 1.56 15.78 4.30
C ILE A 251 2.82 16.44 4.88
N LYS A 252 2.78 16.78 6.17
CA LYS A 252 3.92 17.41 6.86
C LYS A 252 5.13 16.48 6.99
N LYS A 253 4.91 15.19 7.18
CA LYS A 253 5.98 14.22 7.44
C LYS A 253 6.66 13.69 6.18
N VAL A 254 5.87 13.39 5.14
CA VAL A 254 6.31 12.70 3.93
C VAL A 254 6.42 13.64 2.74
N GLY A 255 5.40 14.45 2.49
CA GLY A 255 5.39 15.36 1.34
C GLY A 255 3.99 15.57 0.78
N PRO A 256 3.87 16.35 -0.31
CA PRO A 256 2.58 16.72 -0.88
C PRO A 256 1.73 15.50 -1.24
N TYR A 257 0.44 15.55 -0.92
CA TYR A 257 -0.53 14.53 -1.33
C TYR A 257 -0.57 14.40 -2.87
N ALA A 258 -0.76 13.19 -3.38
CA ALA A 258 -0.70 12.94 -4.82
C ALA A 258 -2.00 13.29 -5.56
N TYR A 259 -3.15 13.12 -4.89
CA TYR A 259 -4.47 13.13 -5.52
C TYR A 259 -5.23 14.43 -5.27
N GLU A 260 -6.30 14.65 -6.04
CA GLU A 260 -7.06 15.91 -6.00
C GLU A 260 -8.13 15.94 -4.91
N LYS A 261 -8.53 14.79 -4.35
CA LYS A 261 -9.45 14.68 -3.21
C LYS A 261 -9.09 13.51 -2.31
N LEU A 262 -9.63 13.51 -1.09
CA LEU A 262 -9.68 12.32 -0.25
C LEU A 262 -11.14 12.02 0.14
N ALA A 263 -11.73 10.96 -0.41
CA ALA A 263 -13.02 10.45 0.03
C ALA A 263 -12.86 9.25 0.96
N ASN A 264 -13.53 9.28 2.11
CA ASN A 264 -13.61 8.18 3.06
C ASN A 264 -14.99 7.56 2.96
N VAL A 265 -15.08 6.30 2.55
CA VAL A 265 -16.32 5.68 2.07
C VAL A 265 -16.64 4.43 2.90
N GLN A 266 -17.81 4.39 3.55
CA GLN A 266 -18.37 3.14 4.08
C GLN A 266 -18.79 2.24 2.92
N SER A 267 -18.34 0.99 2.92
CA SER A 267 -18.43 0.15 1.74
C SER A 267 -18.73 -1.31 2.05
N LYS A 268 -18.74 -2.13 1.00
CA LYS A 268 -18.84 -3.60 1.05
C LYS A 268 -17.52 -4.31 0.80
N THR A 269 -16.39 -3.61 0.96
CA THR A 269 -15.08 -4.26 0.80
C THR A 269 -14.99 -5.54 1.63
N ILE A 270 -14.31 -6.56 1.10
CA ILE A 270 -14.08 -7.82 1.81
C ILE A 270 -12.95 -7.71 2.85
N PHE A 271 -12.23 -6.58 2.86
CA PHE A 271 -11.14 -6.27 3.77
C PHE A 271 -11.61 -5.40 4.94
N GLY A 272 -10.69 -5.07 5.87
CA GLY A 272 -10.97 -4.07 6.90
C GLY A 272 -11.06 -2.66 6.30
N GLY A 273 -10.09 -2.32 5.47
CA GLY A 273 -10.06 -1.15 4.61
C GLY A 273 -9.40 -1.51 3.28
N MET A 274 -9.63 -0.70 2.27
CA MET A 274 -9.04 -0.80 0.96
C MET A 274 -8.63 0.61 0.52
N GLU A 275 -7.34 0.79 0.29
CA GLU A 275 -6.65 2.06 0.19
C GLU A 275 -6.93 2.87 -1.09
N ASN A 276 -7.95 2.52 -1.86
CA ASN A 276 -8.13 3.02 -3.22
C ASN A 276 -7.84 4.53 -3.38
N ALA A 277 -6.98 4.88 -4.35
CA ALA A 277 -6.40 6.22 -4.49
C ALA A 277 -7.47 7.33 -4.47
N GLY A 278 -7.42 8.21 -3.46
CA GLY A 278 -8.35 9.32 -3.28
C GLY A 278 -9.81 8.91 -2.95
N ALA A 279 -10.10 7.63 -2.79
CA ALA A 279 -11.44 7.06 -2.56
C ALA A 279 -11.39 5.81 -1.67
N ILE A 280 -10.85 5.96 -0.46
CA ILE A 280 -10.65 4.86 0.50
C ILE A 280 -11.98 4.23 0.90
N PHE A 281 -12.05 2.90 0.79
CA PHE A 281 -13.22 2.09 1.13
C PHE A 281 -12.98 1.37 2.46
N TYR A 282 -13.88 1.58 3.43
CA TYR A 282 -13.83 0.92 4.73
C TYR A 282 -14.93 -0.12 4.84
N HIS A 283 -14.72 -1.15 5.68
CA HIS A 283 -15.71 -2.19 5.93
C HIS A 283 -17.06 -1.63 6.39
N GLU A 284 -18.12 -2.41 6.23
CA GLU A 284 -19.50 -1.97 6.40
C GLU A 284 -19.85 -1.50 7.84
N GLU A 285 -19.12 -1.95 8.87
CA GLU A 285 -19.34 -1.58 10.27
C GLU A 285 -18.42 -0.46 10.76
N SER A 286 -17.58 0.09 9.88
CA SER A 286 -16.59 1.13 10.17
C SER A 286 -17.15 2.41 10.83
N PRO A 287 -18.39 2.88 10.62
CA PRO A 287 -18.92 4.05 11.35
C PRO A 287 -18.94 3.87 12.88
N THR A 288 -18.97 2.64 13.37
CA THR A 288 -19.04 2.30 14.81
C THR A 288 -17.79 1.63 15.34
N ASP A 289 -16.79 1.43 14.49
CA ASP A 289 -15.56 0.72 14.85
C ASP A 289 -14.71 1.55 15.82
N ARG A 290 -14.34 0.95 16.96
CA ARG A 290 -13.48 1.59 17.96
C ARG A 290 -12.04 1.74 17.48
N GLY A 291 -11.62 0.92 16.51
CA GLY A 291 -10.32 0.96 15.86
C GLY A 291 -10.26 1.89 14.64
N ILE A 292 -11.36 2.58 14.30
CA ILE A 292 -11.47 3.36 13.05
C ILE A 292 -10.36 4.40 12.89
N GLU A 293 -9.91 5.06 13.96
CA GLU A 293 -8.82 6.03 13.86
C GLU A 293 -7.52 5.39 13.36
N ALA A 294 -7.16 4.23 13.90
CA ALA A 294 -5.96 3.51 13.49
C ALA A 294 -6.11 2.94 12.08
N LEU A 295 -7.30 2.44 11.73
CA LEU A 295 -7.61 1.97 10.38
C LEU A 295 -7.50 3.12 9.36
N MET A 296 -8.12 4.27 9.63
CA MET A 296 -7.99 5.45 8.77
C MET A 296 -6.55 5.93 8.66
N ALA A 297 -5.76 5.86 9.74
CA ALA A 297 -4.33 6.20 9.67
C ALA A 297 -3.55 5.25 8.76
N HIS A 298 -3.91 3.97 8.75
CA HIS A 298 -3.34 2.96 7.86
C HIS A 298 -3.72 3.24 6.41
N GLU A 299 -5.00 3.35 6.12
CA GLU A 299 -5.48 3.57 4.75
C GLU A 299 -5.04 4.93 4.17
N ILE A 300 -4.98 5.98 4.98
CA ILE A 300 -4.51 7.30 4.51
C ILE A 300 -2.98 7.28 4.30
N ALA A 301 -2.22 6.47 5.04
CA ALA A 301 -0.78 6.31 4.79
C ALA A 301 -0.51 5.66 3.43
N HIS A 302 -1.38 4.74 2.98
CA HIS A 302 -1.24 4.09 1.68
C HIS A 302 -1.28 5.05 0.49
N GLN A 303 -1.93 6.21 0.66
CA GLN A 303 -1.96 7.26 -0.35
C GLN A 303 -0.58 7.79 -0.75
N TRP A 304 0.44 7.56 0.10
CA TRP A 304 1.85 7.77 -0.23
C TRP A 304 2.56 6.47 -0.62
N PHE A 305 2.32 5.38 0.13
CA PHE A 305 3.04 4.11 0.02
C PHE A 305 2.09 2.95 -0.30
N GLY A 306 2.19 2.40 -1.51
CA GLY A 306 1.24 1.40 -2.04
C GLY A 306 0.44 1.95 -3.21
N ASP A 307 0.10 3.24 -3.19
CA ASP A 307 -0.62 3.92 -4.27
C ASP A 307 0.31 4.80 -5.12
N ALA A 308 0.75 5.94 -4.55
CA ALA A 308 1.54 6.93 -5.27
C ALA A 308 2.95 6.41 -5.58
N ALA A 309 3.67 5.95 -4.56
CA ALA A 309 4.85 5.10 -4.72
C ALA A 309 4.44 3.65 -4.45
N SER A 310 4.21 2.88 -5.52
CA SER A 310 3.69 1.51 -5.43
C SER A 310 4.80 0.47 -5.60
N GLU A 311 4.54 -0.76 -5.17
CA GLU A 311 5.46 -1.88 -5.38
C GLU A 311 5.56 -2.28 -6.86
N LYS A 312 6.75 -2.73 -7.30
CA LYS A 312 6.97 -3.29 -8.64
C LYS A 312 6.28 -4.63 -8.87
N ASN A 313 5.98 -5.35 -7.78
CA ASN A 313 5.27 -6.64 -7.76
C ASN A 313 4.98 -7.01 -6.30
N PHE A 314 4.10 -7.99 -6.11
CA PHE A 314 3.66 -8.43 -4.79
C PHE A 314 4.75 -9.05 -3.90
N PHE A 315 5.93 -9.42 -4.43
CA PHE A 315 7.06 -9.84 -3.57
C PHE A 315 7.57 -8.69 -2.70
N ASN A 316 7.28 -7.46 -3.10
CA ASN A 316 7.65 -6.25 -2.39
C ASN A 316 6.45 -5.61 -1.66
N LEU A 317 5.36 -6.37 -1.42
CA LEU A 317 4.13 -5.88 -0.79
C LEU A 317 4.36 -5.22 0.58
N TRP A 318 5.42 -5.59 1.30
CA TRP A 318 5.80 -4.93 2.56
C TRP A 318 6.10 -3.43 2.40
N LEU A 319 6.46 -2.97 1.20
CA LEU A 319 6.63 -1.54 0.90
C LEU A 319 5.30 -0.78 0.95
N SER A 320 4.17 -1.47 0.77
CA SER A 320 2.83 -0.94 0.99
C SER A 320 2.43 -1.18 2.46
N GLU A 321 2.25 -2.44 2.84
CA GLU A 321 1.63 -2.81 4.13
C GLU A 321 2.50 -2.48 5.34
N GLY A 322 3.80 -2.71 5.23
CA GLY A 322 4.74 -2.44 6.31
C GLY A 322 4.89 -0.94 6.55
N PHE A 323 4.85 -0.14 5.48
CA PHE A 323 4.82 1.32 5.57
C PHE A 323 3.53 1.82 6.19
N ALA A 324 2.36 1.44 5.68
CA ALA A 324 1.08 1.88 6.24
C ALA A 324 0.94 1.49 7.72
N THR A 325 1.36 0.27 8.07
CA THR A 325 1.42 -0.20 9.45
C THR A 325 2.34 0.70 10.28
N TYR A 326 3.58 0.94 9.85
CA TYR A 326 4.52 1.75 10.62
C TYR A 326 4.13 3.23 10.73
N MET A 327 3.58 3.81 9.66
CA MET A 327 3.10 5.19 9.64
C MET A 327 1.91 5.38 10.59
N THR A 328 1.04 4.38 10.70
CA THR A 328 -0.01 4.33 11.72
C THR A 328 0.57 4.35 13.13
N HIS A 329 1.59 3.52 13.39
CA HIS A 329 2.28 3.50 14.67
C HIS A 329 2.91 4.85 15.01
N TYR A 330 3.57 5.47 14.04
CA TYR A 330 4.22 6.77 14.21
C TYR A 330 3.22 7.91 14.42
N TYR A 331 2.07 7.89 13.74
CA TYR A 331 0.97 8.83 13.98
C TYR A 331 0.45 8.72 15.42
N LEU A 332 0.15 7.50 15.85
CA LEU A 332 -0.36 7.25 17.20
C LEU A 332 0.69 7.52 18.29
N GLU A 333 1.97 7.28 18.02
CA GLU A 333 3.09 7.71 18.88
C GLU A 333 3.06 9.22 19.08
N ASN A 334 2.89 9.98 17.99
CA ASN A 334 2.89 11.45 18.05
C ASN A 334 1.67 11.99 18.80
N LYS A 335 0.50 11.36 18.65
CA LYS A 335 -0.75 11.79 19.27
C LYS A 335 -0.91 11.33 20.71
N TYR A 336 -0.53 10.09 21.02
CA TYR A 336 -0.81 9.42 22.30
C TYR A 336 0.44 8.97 23.06
N GLY A 337 1.64 9.31 22.57
CA GLY A 337 2.91 9.09 23.27
C GLY A 337 3.57 7.73 23.05
N ILE A 338 4.81 7.61 23.54
CA ILE A 338 5.70 6.47 23.30
C ILE A 338 5.17 5.13 23.85
N ASP A 339 4.40 5.15 24.94
CA ASP A 339 3.82 3.93 25.51
C ASP A 339 2.79 3.29 24.57
N THR A 340 2.10 4.10 23.77
CA THR A 340 1.20 3.63 22.71
C THR A 340 2.00 2.88 21.63
N LEU A 341 3.15 3.44 21.20
CA LEU A 341 4.04 2.77 20.26
C LEU A 341 4.53 1.43 20.82
N LYS A 342 5.08 1.43 22.04
CA LYS A 342 5.63 0.23 22.68
C LYS A 342 4.59 -0.88 22.79
N LYS A 343 3.36 -0.54 23.23
CA LYS A 343 2.26 -1.51 23.34
C LYS A 343 1.95 -2.15 21.98
N ARG A 344 1.89 -1.37 20.91
CA ARG A 344 1.60 -1.89 19.58
C ARG A 344 2.75 -2.73 19.02
N LEU A 345 4.00 -2.29 19.17
CA LEU A 345 5.18 -3.07 18.76
C LEU A 345 5.25 -4.43 19.48
N VAL A 346 4.91 -4.50 20.77
CA VAL A 346 4.81 -5.77 21.51
C VAL A 346 3.73 -6.68 20.91
N ALA A 347 2.56 -6.14 20.57
CA ALA A 347 1.49 -6.90 19.92
C ALA A 347 1.92 -7.41 18.53
N ASP A 348 2.58 -6.56 17.74
CA ASP A 348 3.07 -6.88 16.41
C ASP A 348 4.16 -7.95 16.46
N ARG A 349 5.08 -7.87 17.43
CA ARG A 349 6.07 -8.92 17.70
C ARG A 349 5.38 -10.25 17.95
N ALA A 350 4.34 -10.29 18.78
CA ALA A 350 3.62 -11.54 19.06
C ALA A 350 2.98 -12.15 17.81
N LYS A 351 2.43 -11.33 16.92
CA LYS A 351 1.86 -11.79 15.64
C LYS A 351 2.93 -12.35 14.69
N VAL A 352 4.07 -11.68 14.56
CA VAL A 352 5.20 -12.18 13.75
C VAL A 352 5.66 -13.55 14.28
N LEU A 353 5.86 -13.67 15.59
CA LEU A 353 6.30 -14.93 16.21
C LEU A 353 5.27 -16.05 16.08
N ALA A 354 3.98 -15.74 16.08
CA ALA A 354 2.93 -16.72 15.82
C ALA A 354 2.96 -17.19 14.36
N PHE A 355 3.02 -16.24 13.43
CA PHE A 355 3.07 -16.53 11.99
C PHE A 355 4.30 -17.36 11.59
N GLU A 356 5.47 -17.07 12.16
CA GLU A 356 6.70 -17.80 11.84
C GLU A 356 6.65 -19.30 12.25
N LYS A 357 5.78 -19.68 13.19
CA LYS A 357 5.55 -21.10 13.53
C LYS A 357 4.80 -21.84 12.43
N ASP A 358 3.89 -21.15 11.75
CA ASP A 358 3.05 -21.73 10.69
C ASP A 358 3.74 -21.60 9.32
N ARG A 359 4.40 -20.46 9.07
CA ARG A 359 5.06 -20.15 7.79
C ARG A 359 6.37 -19.40 8.01
N LEU A 360 7.46 -20.17 8.05
CA LEU A 360 8.82 -19.64 8.14
C LEU A 360 9.35 -19.19 6.77
N LYS A 361 9.00 -17.96 6.37
CA LYS A 361 9.42 -17.33 5.09
C LYS A 361 10.07 -15.96 5.33
N PRO A 362 10.91 -15.46 4.39
CA PRO A 362 11.40 -14.09 4.42
C PRO A 362 10.25 -13.08 4.18
N VAL A 363 10.50 -11.79 4.44
CA VAL A 363 9.55 -10.71 4.12
C VAL A 363 9.42 -10.54 2.61
N VAL A 364 10.56 -10.51 1.92
CA VAL A 364 10.58 -10.53 0.45
C VAL A 364 10.54 -11.99 0.00
N ASP A 365 9.34 -12.55 -0.08
CA ASP A 365 9.09 -13.92 -0.52
C ASP A 365 8.86 -13.97 -2.04
N THR A 366 9.85 -14.47 -2.78
CA THR A 366 9.80 -14.67 -4.24
C THR A 366 9.33 -16.07 -4.65
N SER A 367 8.99 -16.92 -3.66
CA SER A 367 8.55 -18.30 -3.89
C SER A 367 7.05 -18.40 -4.15
N GLU A 368 6.25 -17.44 -3.67
CA GLU A 368 4.84 -17.32 -4.02
C GLU A 368 4.71 -16.66 -5.40
N ARG A 369 3.88 -17.19 -6.30
CA ARG A 369 3.74 -16.68 -7.69
C ARG A 369 2.33 -16.78 -8.25
N ARG A 370 1.38 -17.30 -7.48
CA ARG A 370 0.04 -17.65 -7.99
C ARG A 370 -1.06 -17.08 -7.13
N ASP A 371 -0.94 -17.21 -5.82
CA ASP A 371 -1.90 -16.67 -4.88
C ASP A 371 -1.24 -15.46 -4.21
N PHE A 372 -1.68 -14.26 -4.55
CA PHE A 372 -1.14 -13.06 -3.91
C PHE A 372 -1.84 -12.74 -2.58
N MET A 373 -3.02 -13.31 -2.30
CA MET A 373 -3.72 -13.11 -1.02
C MET A 373 -2.90 -13.62 0.16
N VAL A 374 -2.18 -14.71 -0.02
CA VAL A 374 -1.25 -15.27 0.98
C VAL A 374 -0.07 -14.34 1.28
N MET A 375 0.16 -13.27 0.51
CA MET A 375 1.11 -12.22 0.83
C MET A 375 0.58 -11.23 1.87
N LEU A 376 -0.74 -11.16 2.11
CA LEU A 376 -1.34 -10.40 3.22
C LEU A 376 -1.14 -11.15 4.54
N ASN A 377 0.01 -10.99 5.15
CA ASN A 377 0.41 -11.75 6.33
C ASN A 377 1.34 -10.95 7.26
N ALA A 378 1.67 -11.53 8.41
CA ALA A 378 2.44 -10.82 9.43
C ALA A 378 3.87 -10.43 9.03
N ASN A 379 4.43 -11.02 7.96
CA ASN A 379 5.68 -10.54 7.41
C ASN A 379 5.50 -9.22 6.65
N SER A 380 4.47 -9.11 5.81
CA SER A 380 4.22 -7.91 5.01
C SER A 380 3.81 -6.72 5.88
N TYR A 381 2.97 -6.96 6.89
CA TYR A 381 2.46 -5.94 7.81
C TYR A 381 3.40 -5.69 8.99
N GLU A 382 3.33 -6.54 10.02
CA GLU A 382 3.97 -6.30 11.30
C GLU A 382 5.51 -6.39 11.24
N LYS A 383 6.06 -7.39 10.54
CA LYS A 383 7.52 -7.50 10.39
C LYS A 383 8.07 -6.37 9.52
N GLY A 384 7.39 -6.04 8.42
CA GLY A 384 7.72 -4.86 7.60
C GLY A 384 7.74 -3.57 8.42
N SER A 385 6.75 -3.38 9.30
CA SER A 385 6.72 -2.24 10.23
C SER A 385 7.88 -2.26 11.23
N TRP A 386 8.21 -3.43 11.78
CA TRP A 386 9.38 -3.59 12.65
C TRP A 386 10.69 -3.26 11.93
N VAL A 387 10.84 -3.63 10.66
CA VAL A 387 12.02 -3.28 9.85
C VAL A 387 12.15 -1.76 9.75
N LEU A 388 11.06 -1.04 9.46
CA LEU A 388 11.09 0.42 9.40
C LEU A 388 11.39 1.08 10.75
N HIS A 389 10.83 0.54 11.84
CA HIS A 389 11.16 0.99 13.20
C HIS A 389 12.64 0.82 13.50
N MET A 390 13.19 -0.38 13.30
CA MET A 390 14.61 -0.67 13.51
C MET A 390 15.51 0.16 12.60
N LEU A 391 15.09 0.41 11.36
CA LEU A 391 15.81 1.28 10.43
C LEU A 391 15.84 2.73 10.94
N ARG A 392 14.71 3.28 11.42
CA ARG A 392 14.66 4.61 12.07
C ARG A 392 15.64 4.68 13.24
N ARG A 393 15.71 3.64 14.07
CA ARG A 393 16.66 3.58 15.20
C ARG A 393 18.12 3.49 14.74
N LYS A 394 18.42 2.75 13.67
CA LYS A 394 19.78 2.58 13.12
C LYS A 394 20.28 3.87 12.43
N LEU A 395 19.41 4.56 11.71
CA LEU A 395 19.76 5.76 10.94
C LEU A 395 19.68 7.05 11.77
N GLY A 396 18.78 7.08 12.76
CA GLY A 396 18.40 8.31 13.46
C GLY A 396 17.26 9.04 12.75
N GLU A 397 16.56 9.92 13.48
CA GLU A 397 15.35 10.60 12.99
C GLU A 397 15.59 11.40 11.70
N GLU A 398 16.65 12.20 11.64
CA GLU A 398 16.89 13.11 10.53
C GLU A 398 17.14 12.35 9.21
N ALA A 399 18.10 11.42 9.21
CA ALA A 399 18.45 10.64 8.04
C ALA A 399 17.29 9.73 7.60
N PHE A 400 16.58 9.12 8.56
CA PHE A 400 15.41 8.28 8.25
C PHE A 400 14.34 9.09 7.52
N TRP A 401 13.89 10.21 8.11
CA TRP A 401 12.82 11.00 7.51
C TRP A 401 13.27 11.69 6.23
N LYS A 402 14.55 12.06 6.09
CA LYS A 402 15.10 12.52 4.81
C LYS A 402 14.95 11.43 3.74
N GLY A 403 15.38 10.21 4.02
CA GLY A 403 15.25 9.08 3.10
C GLY A 403 13.80 8.75 2.74
N ILE A 404 12.86 8.78 3.70
CA ILE A 404 11.43 8.59 3.43
C ILE A 404 10.88 9.65 2.44
N ARG A 405 11.24 10.92 2.65
CA ARG A 405 10.80 12.01 1.75
C ARG A 405 11.43 11.90 0.37
N GLU A 406 12.72 11.57 0.29
CA GLU A 406 13.42 11.34 -0.98
C GLU A 406 12.83 10.14 -1.73
N TYR A 407 12.50 9.06 -1.02
CA TYR A 407 11.89 7.87 -1.61
C TYR A 407 10.52 8.18 -2.20
N TYR A 408 9.65 8.85 -1.43
CA TYR A 408 8.37 9.29 -1.96
C TYR A 408 8.53 10.24 -3.16
N ALA A 409 9.43 11.22 -3.08
CA ALA A 409 9.64 12.17 -4.18
C ALA A 409 10.17 11.49 -5.47
N GLU A 410 11.05 10.49 -5.34
CA GLU A 410 11.64 9.76 -6.47
C GLU A 410 10.65 8.80 -7.13
N TYR A 411 9.78 8.15 -6.35
CA TYR A 411 8.88 7.10 -6.84
C TYR A 411 7.40 7.52 -6.90
N LYS A 412 7.05 8.78 -6.61
CA LYS A 412 5.70 9.30 -6.80
C LYS A 412 5.27 9.16 -8.26
N GLY A 413 4.21 8.39 -8.50
CA GLY A 413 3.71 8.06 -9.85
C GLY A 413 4.43 6.86 -10.49
N GLY A 414 5.39 6.23 -9.81
CA GLY A 414 6.15 5.09 -10.32
C GLY A 414 6.06 3.87 -9.41
N ASN A 415 6.95 2.90 -9.68
CA ASN A 415 7.08 1.67 -8.89
C ASN A 415 8.48 1.50 -8.31
N ALA A 416 8.57 0.95 -7.11
CA ALA A 416 9.82 0.60 -6.44
C ALA A 416 9.85 -0.88 -6.00
N ASN A 417 11.05 -1.45 -5.93
CA ASN A 417 11.30 -2.65 -5.17
C ASN A 417 12.08 -2.35 -3.88
N THR A 418 12.29 -3.38 -3.07
CA THR A 418 13.02 -3.30 -1.79
C THR A 418 14.39 -2.66 -1.93
N MET A 419 15.15 -3.01 -2.98
CA MET A 419 16.48 -2.49 -3.20
C MET A 419 16.47 -1.03 -3.63
N ASP A 420 15.46 -0.60 -4.38
CA ASP A 420 15.26 0.79 -4.77
C ASP A 420 15.05 1.67 -3.52
N PHE A 421 14.13 1.26 -2.63
CA PHE A 421 13.91 1.94 -1.35
C PHE A 421 15.21 2.02 -0.52
N MET A 422 15.92 0.89 -0.39
CA MET A 422 17.10 0.84 0.45
C MET A 422 18.25 1.70 -0.08
N LYS A 423 18.45 1.77 -1.40
CA LYS A 423 19.43 2.69 -2.01
C LYS A 423 19.16 4.15 -1.66
N VAL A 424 17.88 4.55 -1.62
CA VAL A 424 17.51 5.90 -1.18
C VAL A 424 17.87 6.11 0.29
N MET A 425 17.61 5.13 1.15
CA MET A 425 17.96 5.21 2.57
C MET A 425 19.48 5.26 2.81
N GLU A 426 20.26 4.50 2.04
CA GLU A 426 21.73 4.54 2.07
C GLU A 426 22.24 5.91 1.64
N LYS A 427 21.74 6.44 0.53
CA LYS A 427 22.09 7.78 0.04
C LYS A 427 21.75 8.88 1.06
N ALA A 428 20.58 8.80 1.67
CA ALA A 428 20.12 9.78 2.65
C ALA A 428 20.96 9.76 3.94
N SER A 429 21.43 8.58 4.35
CA SER A 429 22.11 8.37 5.63
C SER A 429 23.64 8.28 5.55
N GLY A 430 24.20 8.00 4.37
CA GLY A 430 25.62 7.70 4.18
C GLY A 430 26.06 6.37 4.81
N LYS A 431 25.13 5.48 5.18
CA LYS A 431 25.42 4.19 5.81
C LYS A 431 25.15 3.04 4.84
N ASP A 432 26.02 2.03 4.89
CA ASP A 432 25.80 0.72 4.25
C ASP A 432 24.70 -0.05 4.99
N LEU A 433 23.70 -0.52 4.25
CA LEU A 433 22.55 -1.27 4.74
C LEU A 433 22.53 -2.73 4.28
N ASP A 434 23.51 -3.24 3.54
CA ASP A 434 23.48 -4.59 2.95
C ASP A 434 23.19 -5.69 3.98
N VAL A 435 23.90 -5.66 5.12
CA VAL A 435 23.69 -6.61 6.22
C VAL A 435 22.29 -6.48 6.81
N PHE A 436 21.82 -5.24 6.99
CA PHE A 436 20.50 -4.96 7.55
C PHE A 436 19.39 -5.50 6.62
N ILE A 437 19.49 -5.22 5.32
CA ILE A 437 18.55 -5.66 4.29
C ILE A 437 18.48 -7.19 4.27
N LYS A 438 19.64 -7.84 4.17
CA LYS A 438 19.73 -9.29 4.05
C LYS A 438 19.10 -10.00 5.25
N GLN A 439 19.43 -9.57 6.47
CA GLN A 439 18.99 -10.28 7.68
C GLN A 439 17.51 -10.05 8.01
N TRP A 440 16.99 -8.84 7.75
CA TRP A 440 15.64 -8.50 8.18
C TRP A 440 14.56 -8.72 7.11
N LEU A 441 14.93 -8.66 5.82
CA LEU A 441 13.96 -8.77 4.72
C LEU A 441 14.10 -10.07 3.92
N TYR A 442 15.33 -10.54 3.71
CA TYR A 442 15.62 -11.72 2.87
C TYR A 442 15.94 -13.00 3.66
N THR A 443 16.00 -12.92 4.98
CA THR A 443 16.22 -14.08 5.86
C THR A 443 14.95 -14.34 6.68
N ALA A 444 14.48 -15.58 6.66
CA ALA A 444 13.31 -16.00 7.44
C ALA A 444 13.64 -16.07 8.94
N GLY A 445 12.63 -15.84 9.78
CA GLY A 445 12.78 -15.92 11.24
C GLY A 445 13.28 -14.63 11.89
N HIS A 446 13.60 -14.74 13.17
CA HIS A 446 14.04 -13.64 14.04
C HIS A 446 15.22 -14.10 14.93
N PRO A 447 15.95 -13.16 15.57
CA PRO A 447 16.92 -13.50 16.62
C PRO A 447 16.24 -14.07 17.88
N ASP A 448 16.69 -15.25 18.30
CA ASP A 448 16.36 -15.88 19.59
C ASP A 448 17.58 -15.80 20.51
N VAL A 449 17.51 -14.93 21.52
CA VAL A 449 18.67 -14.47 22.29
C VAL A 449 18.60 -14.96 23.72
N VAL A 450 19.60 -15.75 24.12
CA VAL A 450 19.82 -16.15 25.51
C VAL A 450 20.88 -15.27 26.15
N ILE A 451 20.57 -14.67 27.30
CA ILE A 451 21.46 -13.81 28.06
C ILE A 451 21.72 -14.46 29.42
N LYS A 452 22.94 -14.94 29.62
CA LYS A 452 23.42 -15.41 30.93
C LYS A 452 24.24 -14.31 31.58
N TRP A 453 24.09 -14.13 32.89
CA TRP A 453 24.84 -13.12 33.61
C TRP A 453 25.43 -13.60 34.93
N GLN A 454 26.61 -13.09 35.27
CA GLN A 454 27.30 -13.35 36.52
C GLN A 454 27.79 -12.03 37.14
N TYR A 455 27.70 -11.91 38.47
CA TYR A 455 28.33 -10.82 39.21
C TYR A 455 29.65 -11.29 39.83
N LEU A 456 30.75 -10.70 39.38
CA LEU A 456 32.11 -10.95 39.85
C LEU A 456 32.42 -9.92 40.94
N SER A 457 32.08 -10.25 42.19
CA SER A 457 32.16 -9.33 43.33
C SER A 457 33.59 -8.87 43.64
N ASN A 458 34.58 -9.75 43.44
CA ASN A 458 36.00 -9.45 43.64
C ASN A 458 36.52 -8.30 42.77
N ILE A 459 35.91 -8.09 41.60
CA ILE A 459 36.29 -7.03 40.65
C ILE A 459 35.13 -6.11 40.30
N HIS A 460 34.06 -6.11 41.11
CA HIS A 460 32.86 -5.28 40.93
C HIS A 460 32.35 -5.24 39.47
N THR A 461 32.26 -6.40 38.83
CA THR A 461 31.94 -6.50 37.39
C THR A 461 30.75 -7.42 37.14
N ILE A 462 29.85 -7.00 36.26
CA ILE A 462 28.79 -7.84 35.70
C ILE A 462 29.30 -8.37 34.37
N LYS A 463 29.42 -9.69 34.26
CA LYS A 463 29.70 -10.39 33.01
C LYS A 463 28.39 -10.85 32.39
N LEU A 464 28.10 -10.39 31.18
CA LEU A 464 26.99 -10.90 30.35
C LEU A 464 27.55 -11.77 29.24
N THR A 465 26.96 -12.95 29.03
CA THR A 465 27.17 -13.78 27.85
C THR A 465 25.87 -13.78 27.05
N VAL A 466 25.94 -13.28 25.82
CA VAL A 466 24.79 -13.14 24.91
C VAL A 466 24.97 -14.15 23.78
N THR A 467 24.05 -15.09 23.64
CA THR A 467 24.11 -16.19 22.68
C THR A 467 22.87 -16.19 21.79
N GLN A 468 23.06 -16.30 20.48
CA GLN A 468 21.99 -16.44 19.50
C GLN A 468 21.70 -17.94 19.26
N GLN A 469 20.44 -18.38 19.37
CA GLN A 469 20.07 -19.81 19.26
C GLN A 469 19.68 -20.24 17.84
N GLN A 470 19.12 -19.33 17.05
CA GLN A 470 18.67 -19.61 15.68
C GLN A 470 19.83 -19.88 14.71
N GLN A 471 19.60 -20.61 13.61
CA GLN A 471 20.68 -21.01 12.69
C GLN A 471 21.46 -19.81 12.10
N GLN A 472 20.76 -18.76 11.64
CA GLN A 472 21.40 -17.59 11.05
C GLN A 472 21.87 -16.62 12.13
N VAL A 473 23.12 -16.14 12.03
CA VAL A 473 23.65 -15.13 12.95
C VAL A 473 23.21 -13.75 12.47
N TYR A 474 22.54 -12.99 13.33
CA TYR A 474 22.12 -11.63 13.05
C TYR A 474 23.09 -10.64 13.68
N HIS A 475 23.22 -9.45 13.06
CA HIS A 475 24.05 -8.37 13.55
C HIS A 475 23.17 -7.21 14.03
N PHE A 476 23.21 -6.88 15.32
CA PHE A 476 22.38 -5.81 15.88
C PHE A 476 22.96 -5.23 17.18
N PRO A 477 22.74 -3.93 17.45
CA PRO A 477 22.95 -3.39 18.79
C PRO A 477 21.81 -3.85 19.70
N LEU A 478 22.17 -4.35 20.89
CA LEU A 478 21.23 -4.71 21.95
C LEU A 478 21.37 -3.72 23.11
N ASP A 479 20.31 -2.95 23.34
CA ASP A 479 20.19 -2.11 24.54
C ASP A 479 19.74 -2.99 25.72
N ILE A 480 20.41 -2.86 26.87
CA ILE A 480 20.11 -3.62 28.10
C ILE A 480 20.05 -2.64 29.27
N SER A 481 18.95 -2.66 30.03
CA SER A 481 18.86 -1.95 31.31
C SER A 481 19.37 -2.83 32.44
N ILE A 482 20.35 -2.36 33.20
CA ILE A 482 20.85 -2.98 34.42
C ILE A 482 20.52 -2.04 35.58
N ASN A 483 19.61 -2.44 36.47
CA ASN A 483 19.11 -1.62 37.58
C ASN A 483 18.67 -0.19 37.15
N GLY A 484 18.12 -0.04 35.94
CA GLY A 484 17.69 1.25 35.39
C GLY A 484 18.76 1.99 34.57
N GLN A 485 20.03 1.61 34.65
CA GLN A 485 21.09 2.16 33.82
C GLN A 485 21.13 1.48 32.45
N MET A 486 21.21 2.27 31.38
CA MET A 486 21.26 1.75 30.01
C MET A 486 22.69 1.39 29.59
N HIS A 487 22.83 0.20 29.03
CA HIS A 487 24.06 -0.30 28.41
C HIS A 487 23.75 -0.77 26.98
N ARG A 488 24.76 -0.74 26.11
CA ARG A 488 24.65 -1.24 24.74
C ARG A 488 25.69 -2.32 24.50
N VAL A 489 25.27 -3.37 23.81
CA VAL A 489 26.12 -4.49 23.39
C VAL A 489 25.94 -4.70 21.89
N ASP A 490 27.02 -4.67 21.11
CA ASP A 490 26.97 -4.96 19.68
C ASP A 490 27.06 -6.47 19.46
N VAL A 491 25.92 -7.11 19.17
CA VAL A 491 25.82 -8.55 18.90
C VAL A 491 26.14 -8.78 17.43
N ASN A 492 27.30 -9.38 17.14
CA ASN A 492 27.82 -9.59 15.78
C ASN A 492 28.34 -11.02 15.53
N SER A 493 28.14 -11.94 16.47
CA SER A 493 28.55 -13.33 16.36
C SER A 493 27.55 -14.24 17.07
N ARG A 494 27.75 -15.56 16.97
CA ARG A 494 26.95 -16.57 17.66
C ARG A 494 26.89 -16.33 19.16
N GLU A 495 28.01 -15.96 19.75
CA GLU A 495 28.15 -15.70 21.18
C GLU A 495 29.16 -14.58 21.43
N ILE A 496 28.78 -13.64 22.29
CA ILE A 496 29.67 -12.58 22.75
C ILE A 496 29.62 -12.44 24.26
N THR A 497 30.68 -11.87 24.83
CA THR A 497 30.74 -11.50 26.25
C THR A 497 30.91 -9.99 26.39
N ALA A 498 30.10 -9.37 27.24
CA ALA A 498 30.21 -7.97 27.61
C ALA A 498 30.40 -7.83 29.13
N ASN A 499 31.27 -6.91 29.55
CA ASN A 499 31.55 -6.65 30.96
C ASN A 499 31.17 -5.22 31.33
N PHE A 500 30.46 -5.05 32.44
CA PHE A 500 30.04 -3.74 32.95
C PHE A 500 30.46 -3.58 34.40
N SER A 501 31.09 -2.44 34.72
CA SER A 501 31.40 -2.11 36.11
C SER A 501 30.12 -1.89 36.92
N SER A 502 30.05 -2.49 38.11
CA SER A 502 28.93 -2.32 39.03
C SER A 502 29.34 -2.53 40.48
N ALA A 503 29.13 -1.51 41.29
CA ALA A 503 29.44 -1.54 42.72
C ALA A 503 28.59 -2.54 43.52
N LYS A 504 27.46 -3.00 42.97
CA LYS A 504 26.54 -3.94 43.63
C LYS A 504 26.06 -4.98 42.64
N GLN A 505 25.66 -6.14 43.17
CA GLN A 505 25.00 -7.16 42.35
C GLN A 505 23.70 -6.59 41.73
N PRO A 506 23.45 -6.83 40.42
CA PRO A 506 22.18 -6.49 39.79
C PRO A 506 20.99 -7.18 40.45
N THR A 507 19.91 -6.44 40.62
CA THR A 507 18.61 -6.98 41.03
C THR A 507 17.68 -7.14 39.82
N LYS A 508 17.92 -6.38 38.75
CA LYS A 508 17.11 -6.42 37.52
C LYS A 508 17.98 -6.19 36.29
N ILE A 509 17.85 -7.09 35.31
CA ILE A 509 18.43 -6.97 33.98
C ILE A 509 17.29 -7.12 32.97
N VAL A 510 17.08 -6.10 32.14
CA VAL A 510 15.99 -6.07 31.14
C VAL A 510 16.60 -5.85 29.76
N PRO A 511 16.58 -6.84 28.87
CA PRO A 511 16.96 -6.65 27.48
C PRO A 511 15.88 -5.87 26.75
N ASP A 512 16.32 -5.04 25.81
CA ASP A 512 15.48 -4.20 24.96
C ASP A 512 14.35 -3.46 25.71
N PRO A 513 14.66 -2.70 26.78
CA PRO A 513 13.65 -2.05 27.63
C PRO A 513 12.82 -0.99 26.87
N ASN A 514 13.28 -0.59 25.69
CA ASN A 514 12.61 0.39 24.83
C ASN A 514 11.86 -0.24 23.65
N ILE A 515 11.86 -1.58 23.51
CA ILE A 515 11.13 -2.28 22.44
C ILE A 515 11.62 -1.81 21.05
N ASN A 516 12.93 -1.78 20.87
CA ASN A 516 13.62 -1.34 19.66
C ASN A 516 14.14 -2.50 18.81
N LEU A 517 14.02 -3.75 19.25
CA LEU A 517 14.50 -4.92 18.51
C LEU A 517 13.40 -5.97 18.35
N LEU A 518 13.17 -6.43 17.11
CA LEU A 518 12.37 -7.63 16.87
C LEU A 518 13.21 -8.85 17.21
N ALA A 519 13.06 -9.38 18.42
CA ALA A 519 13.76 -10.57 18.91
C ALA A 519 13.00 -11.22 20.08
N THR A 520 13.37 -12.44 20.43
CA THR A 520 12.99 -13.11 21.68
C THR A 520 14.18 -13.14 22.63
N PHE A 521 13.89 -13.10 23.95
CA PHE A 521 14.92 -13.02 24.98
C PHE A 521 14.63 -13.98 26.13
N ALA A 522 15.65 -14.73 26.53
CA ALA A 522 15.67 -15.48 27.78
C ALA A 522 16.84 -15.02 28.66
N VAL A 523 16.56 -14.54 29.87
CA VAL A 523 17.57 -14.00 30.78
C VAL A 523 17.69 -14.88 32.02
N SER A 524 18.89 -15.31 32.38
CA SER A 524 19.13 -16.12 33.57
C SER A 524 20.45 -15.75 34.26
N LYS A 525 20.47 -15.88 35.59
CA LYS A 525 21.70 -15.76 36.38
C LYS A 525 22.47 -17.08 36.27
N GLN A 526 23.78 -16.99 36.05
CA GLN A 526 24.68 -18.14 36.05
C GLN A 526 25.09 -18.55 37.45
#